data_AF-A0A3E0DV15-F1
#
_entry.id   AF-A0A3E0DV15-F1
#
_cell.length_a   1.000
_cell.length_b   1.000
_cell.length_c   1.000
_cell.angle_alpha   90.00
_cell.angle_beta   90.00
_cell.angle_gamma   90.00
#
_symmetry.space_group_name_H-M   'P 1'
#
loop_
_entity.id
_entity.type
_entity.pdbx_description
1 polymer ?
#
loop_
_entity_poly.entity_id
_entity_poly.type
_entity_poly.pdbx_seq_one_letter_code
_entity_poly.pdbx_strand_id
1 'polypeptide(L)'
;MKGYNPKEWFKVIFLIQKSDTLIKLGPFMLIIFIYSLGIAWLEMDYLKIGENSWVQNIPIMHSLLSFVISLLLVFRTNTAYDRWWEGRKLWGQLVNTSRNLALKLAGILDNSDEESRKFFRRTIPIYAFALKEHLQSKVTLYMLDDKEDEEIKPEIDPEKHVPNQVAKLLFAKVNDLYKARQITGDQLIVLNQELMSFTDICGACERIKNTPIPYSYSSFIKKFILAYIATLPLGYVFSLGYYAAPIVTFIFYVLASLELIAEEIEEPFGTDENDLPMGKLSENIQKHVEELI
;
A
#
# COMPACT_ATOMS: atom_id res chain seq x y z
N MET A 1 4.49 -7.86 3.58
CA MET A 1 3.77 -9.04 3.06
C MET A 1 4.35 -10.38 3.54
N LYS A 2 3.66 -11.04 4.47
CA LYS A 2 3.93 -12.45 4.80
C LYS A 2 3.36 -13.34 3.69
N GLY A 3 4.16 -14.27 3.17
CA GLY A 3 3.65 -15.27 2.24
C GLY A 3 2.70 -16.21 2.98
N TYR A 4 1.47 -16.39 2.50
CA TYR A 4 0.56 -17.42 2.99
C TYR A 4 0.35 -18.47 1.91
N ASN A 5 0.02 -19.69 2.32
CA ASN A 5 -0.33 -20.75 1.38
C ASN A 5 -1.85 -20.69 1.10
N PRO A 6 -2.29 -20.34 -0.12
CA PRO A 6 -3.71 -20.21 -0.45
C PRO A 6 -4.48 -21.53 -0.37
N LYS A 7 -3.79 -22.68 -0.26
CA LYS A 7 -4.42 -23.99 -0.09
C LYS A 7 -4.84 -24.29 1.35
N GLU A 8 -4.33 -23.55 2.35
CA GLU A 8 -4.60 -23.79 3.76
C GLU A 8 -5.78 -22.96 4.31
N TRP A 9 -6.91 -22.97 3.60
CA TRP A 9 -8.06 -22.09 3.87
C TRP A 9 -8.61 -22.19 5.31
N PHE A 10 -8.61 -23.38 5.92
CA PHE A 10 -9.04 -23.56 7.31
C PHE A 10 -8.14 -22.86 8.33
N LYS A 11 -6.82 -22.88 8.13
CA LYS A 11 -5.89 -22.20 9.04
C LYS A 11 -6.07 -20.69 8.97
N VAL A 12 -6.40 -20.16 7.79
CA VAL A 12 -6.64 -18.72 7.58
C VAL A 12 -7.86 -18.24 8.36
N ILE A 13 -8.91 -19.04 8.48
CA ILE A 13 -10.13 -18.68 9.25
C ILE A 13 -9.84 -18.47 10.74
N PHE A 14 -8.88 -19.21 11.31
CA PHE A 14 -8.55 -19.17 12.74
C PHE A 14 -7.26 -18.39 13.06
N LEU A 15 -6.56 -17.87 12.04
CA LEU A 15 -5.38 -17.04 12.20
C LEU A 15 -5.82 -15.60 12.47
N ILE A 16 -6.05 -15.28 13.75
CA ILE A 16 -6.30 -13.90 14.18
C ILE A 16 -4.97 -13.13 14.11
N GLN A 17 -4.86 -12.21 13.15
CA GLN A 17 -3.67 -11.35 12.97
C GLN A 17 -3.84 -9.99 13.67
N LYS A 18 -2.75 -9.27 13.95
CA LYS A 18 -2.86 -7.91 14.53
C LYS A 18 -3.52 -6.90 13.59
N SER A 19 -3.44 -7.13 12.29
CA SER A 19 -4.13 -6.39 11.22
C SER A 19 -5.58 -6.86 11.00
N ASP A 20 -6.02 -7.90 11.71
CA ASP A 20 -7.34 -8.48 11.51
C ASP A 20 -8.44 -7.43 11.76
N THR A 21 -9.30 -7.27 10.77
CA THR A 21 -10.39 -6.29 10.79
C THR A 21 -11.31 -6.55 11.98
N LEU A 22 -11.40 -7.79 12.45
CA LEU A 22 -12.20 -8.17 13.62
C LEU A 22 -11.70 -7.49 14.90
N ILE A 23 -10.38 -7.36 15.11
CA ILE A 23 -9.83 -6.67 16.28
C ILE A 23 -10.08 -5.17 16.18
N LYS A 24 -9.84 -4.58 15.00
CA LYS A 24 -10.01 -3.14 14.76
C LYS A 24 -11.48 -2.71 14.89
N LEU A 25 -12.41 -3.57 14.45
CA LEU A 25 -13.86 -3.29 14.46
C LEU A 25 -14.58 -3.78 15.71
N GLY A 26 -13.96 -4.62 16.54
CA GLY A 26 -14.58 -5.23 17.72
C GLY A 26 -15.32 -4.26 18.65
N PRO A 27 -14.73 -3.11 19.05
CA PRO A 27 -15.42 -2.12 19.87
C PRO A 27 -16.69 -1.56 19.19
N PHE A 28 -16.63 -1.29 17.89
CA PHE A 28 -17.77 -0.78 17.12
C PHE A 28 -18.84 -1.84 16.92
N MET A 29 -18.45 -3.10 16.71
CA MET A 29 -19.36 -4.24 16.67
C MET A 29 -20.14 -4.37 17.98
N LEU A 30 -19.47 -4.24 19.13
CA LEU A 30 -20.14 -4.29 20.43
C LEU A 30 -21.14 -3.13 20.60
N ILE A 31 -20.76 -1.91 20.19
CA ILE A 31 -21.67 -0.74 20.20
C ILE A 31 -22.91 -1.01 19.35
N ILE A 32 -22.73 -1.51 18.13
CA ILE A 32 -23.85 -1.81 17.20
C ILE A 32 -24.73 -2.93 17.74
N PHE A 33 -24.13 -3.95 18.36
CA PHE A 33 -24.87 -5.04 18.99
C PHE A 33 -25.77 -4.53 20.13
N ILE A 34 -25.20 -3.76 21.06
CA ILE A 34 -25.95 -3.16 22.20
C ILE A 34 -27.02 -2.19 21.69
N TYR A 35 -26.68 -1.35 20.71
CA TYR A 35 -27.63 -0.44 20.07
C TYR A 35 -28.81 -1.20 19.46
N SER A 36 -28.54 -2.28 18.72
CA SER A 36 -29.56 -3.09 18.09
C SER A 36 -30.45 -3.81 19.10
N LEU A 37 -29.90 -4.27 20.23
CA LEU A 37 -30.68 -4.80 21.35
C LEU A 37 -31.59 -3.74 21.98
N GLY A 38 -31.08 -2.51 22.12
CA GLY A 38 -31.86 -1.37 22.62
C GLY A 38 -33.05 -1.04 21.72
N ILE A 39 -32.84 -1.05 20.39
CA ILE A 39 -33.92 -0.88 19.41
C ILE A 39 -34.92 -2.04 19.48
N ALA A 40 -34.44 -3.29 19.59
CA ALA A 40 -35.30 -4.46 19.72
C ALA A 40 -36.23 -4.37 20.93
N TRP A 41 -35.66 -4.04 22.09
CA TRP A 41 -36.42 -3.82 23.32
C TRP A 41 -37.42 -2.66 23.20
N LEU A 42 -37.00 -1.53 22.62
CA LEU A 42 -37.87 -0.37 22.43
C LEU A 42 -39.08 -0.72 21.56
N GLU A 43 -38.87 -1.39 20.43
CA GLU A 43 -39.92 -1.72 19.46
C GLU A 43 -40.87 -2.80 19.97
N MET A 44 -40.33 -3.86 20.57
CA MET A 44 -41.11 -5.03 20.98
C MET A 44 -41.78 -4.85 22.35
N ASP A 45 -41.05 -4.36 23.35
CA ASP A 45 -41.51 -4.36 24.75
C ASP A 45 -42.16 -3.03 25.14
N TYR A 46 -41.59 -1.90 24.69
CA TYR A 46 -42.07 -0.57 25.08
C TYR A 46 -43.14 -0.02 24.13
N LEU A 47 -42.83 0.08 22.83
CA LEU A 47 -43.74 0.64 21.82
C LEU A 47 -44.80 -0.36 21.34
N LYS A 48 -44.50 -1.67 21.42
CA LYS A 48 -45.38 -2.76 20.97
C LYS A 48 -45.92 -2.50 19.57
N ILE A 49 -45.02 -2.18 18.65
CA ILE A 49 -45.38 -1.82 17.28
C ILE A 49 -46.13 -2.99 16.64
N GLY A 50 -47.39 -2.75 16.27
CA GLY A 50 -48.25 -3.77 15.65
C GLY A 50 -47.90 -4.00 14.18
N GLU A 51 -48.35 -5.14 13.64
CA GLU A 51 -48.01 -5.61 12.29
C GLU A 51 -48.42 -4.64 11.16
N ASN A 52 -49.39 -3.75 11.41
CA ASN A 52 -49.87 -2.77 10.43
C ASN A 52 -49.08 -1.46 10.39
N SER A 53 -47.95 -1.37 11.10
CA SER A 53 -47.10 -0.17 11.10
C SER A 53 -46.42 0.03 9.75
N TRP A 54 -46.19 1.28 9.36
CA TRP A 54 -45.42 1.62 8.16
C TRP A 54 -43.95 1.14 8.23
N VAL A 55 -43.45 0.89 9.45
CA VAL A 55 -42.10 0.37 9.75
C VAL A 55 -41.82 -0.96 9.02
N GLN A 56 -42.85 -1.76 8.75
CA GLN A 56 -42.72 -3.01 8.00
C GLN A 56 -42.16 -2.83 6.57
N ASN A 57 -42.23 -1.62 6.01
CA ASN A 57 -41.74 -1.30 4.68
C ASN A 57 -40.27 -0.83 4.67
N ILE A 58 -39.66 -0.57 5.83
CA ILE A 58 -38.25 -0.13 5.94
C ILE A 58 -37.28 -1.13 5.29
N PRO A 59 -37.43 -2.46 5.44
CA PRO A 59 -36.57 -3.44 4.76
C PRO A 59 -36.53 -3.31 3.23
N ILE A 60 -37.61 -2.84 2.60
CA ILE A 60 -37.67 -2.63 1.13
C ILE A 60 -36.74 -1.49 0.72
N MET A 61 -36.66 -0.42 1.51
CA MET A 61 -35.71 0.67 1.26
C MET A 61 -34.27 0.19 1.46
N HIS A 62 -34.03 -0.62 2.49
CA HIS A 62 -32.69 -1.17 2.75
C HIS A 62 -32.21 -2.13 1.66
N SER A 63 -33.09 -2.88 1.01
CA SER A 63 -32.69 -3.75 -0.11
C SER A 63 -32.22 -2.95 -1.33
N LEU A 64 -32.82 -1.78 -1.61
CA LEU A 64 -32.35 -0.88 -2.67
C LEU A 64 -31.03 -0.21 -2.28
N LEU A 65 -30.91 0.26 -1.04
CA LEU A 65 -29.67 0.88 -0.55
C LEU A 65 -28.51 -0.12 -0.46
N SER A 66 -28.79 -1.39 -0.16
CA SER A 66 -27.77 -2.45 -0.09
C SER A 66 -27.15 -2.74 -1.46
N PHE A 67 -27.92 -2.65 -2.54
CA PHE A 67 -27.39 -2.73 -3.89
C PHE A 67 -26.44 -1.56 -4.18
N VAL A 68 -26.86 -0.33 -3.86
CA VAL A 68 -26.04 0.87 -4.08
C VAL A 68 -24.75 0.82 -3.27
N ILE A 69 -24.81 0.45 -1.98
CA ILE A 69 -23.62 0.39 -1.13
C ILE A 69 -22.66 -0.70 -1.58
N SER A 70 -23.17 -1.85 -2.03
CA SER A 70 -22.35 -2.94 -2.58
C SER A 70 -21.60 -2.47 -3.82
N LEU A 71 -22.29 -1.78 -4.73
CA LEU A 71 -21.68 -1.23 -5.94
C LEU A 71 -20.59 -0.21 -5.62
N LEU A 72 -20.84 0.71 -4.68
CA LEU A 72 -19.87 1.72 -4.25
C LEU A 72 -18.62 1.08 -3.63
N LEU A 73 -18.80 0.08 -2.76
CA LEU A 73 -17.70 -0.66 -2.14
C LEU A 73 -16.86 -1.42 -3.17
N VAL A 74 -17.48 -2.00 -4.20
CA VAL A 74 -16.75 -2.65 -5.30
C VAL A 74 -15.86 -1.66 -6.04
N PHE A 75 -16.39 -0.49 -6.44
CA PHE A 75 -15.59 0.54 -7.11
C PHE A 75 -14.45 1.06 -6.23
N ARG A 76 -14.74 1.29 -4.96
CA ARG A 76 -13.77 1.73 -3.95
C ARG A 76 -12.63 0.73 -3.78
N THR A 77 -12.95 -0.55 -3.64
CA THR A 77 -11.97 -1.63 -3.47
C THR A 77 -11.11 -1.81 -4.72
N ASN A 78 -11.74 -1.79 -5.91
CA ASN A 78 -11.01 -1.90 -7.17
C ASN A 78 -10.03 -0.72 -7.37
N THR A 79 -10.47 0.50 -7.07
CA THR A 79 -9.61 1.69 -7.19
C THR A 79 -8.42 1.63 -6.25
N ALA A 80 -8.63 1.17 -5.01
CA ALA A 80 -7.55 0.96 -4.05
C ALA A 80 -6.57 -0.14 -4.51
N TYR A 81 -7.10 -1.26 -5.01
CA TYR A 81 -6.30 -2.36 -5.56
C TYR A 81 -5.46 -1.93 -6.77
N ASP A 82 -6.01 -1.13 -7.68
CA ASP A 82 -5.28 -0.63 -8.86
C ASP A 82 -4.07 0.23 -8.45
N ARG A 83 -4.23 1.10 -7.43
CA ARG A 83 -3.12 1.88 -6.86
C ARG A 83 -2.04 0.97 -6.27
N TRP A 84 -2.46 -0.03 -5.48
CA TRP A 84 -1.54 -1.01 -4.90
C TRP A 84 -0.77 -1.77 -5.98
N TRP A 85 -1.47 -2.23 -7.01
CA TRP A 85 -0.89 -2.97 -8.11
C TRP A 85 0.04 -2.12 -8.98
N GLU A 86 -0.29 -0.85 -9.22
CA GLU A 86 0.60 0.11 -9.89
C GLU A 86 1.90 0.29 -9.09
N GLY A 87 1.81 0.53 -7.78
CA GLY A 87 2.96 0.60 -6.90
C GLY A 87 3.83 -0.67 -6.95
N ARG A 88 3.20 -1.85 -6.92
CA ARG A 88 3.91 -3.13 -7.05
C ARG A 88 4.63 -3.27 -8.38
N LYS A 89 4.01 -2.87 -9.49
CA LYS A 89 4.62 -2.91 -10.83
C LYS A 89 5.84 -1.98 -10.90
N LEU A 90 5.73 -0.76 -10.38
CA LEU A 90 6.81 0.23 -10.36
C LEU A 90 8.03 -0.28 -9.57
N TRP A 91 7.82 -0.85 -8.39
CA TRP A 91 8.91 -1.48 -7.64
C TRP A 91 9.49 -2.72 -8.32
N GLY A 92 8.67 -3.47 -9.08
CA GLY A 92 9.16 -4.54 -9.94
C GLY A 92 10.03 -4.03 -11.09
N GLN A 93 9.67 -2.89 -11.68
CA GLN A 93 10.48 -2.21 -12.69
C GLN A 93 11.80 -1.73 -12.09
N LEU A 94 11.81 -1.22 -10.86
CA LEU A 94 13.04 -0.80 -10.18
C LEU A 94 14.02 -1.96 -10.00
N VAL A 95 13.52 -3.14 -9.64
CA VAL A 95 14.34 -4.37 -9.55
C VAL A 95 14.98 -4.68 -10.91
N ASN A 96 14.18 -4.65 -11.98
CA ASN A 96 14.65 -4.96 -13.34
C ASN A 96 15.66 -3.93 -13.85
N THR A 97 15.37 -2.64 -13.72
CA THR A 97 16.27 -1.55 -14.13
C THR A 97 17.59 -1.59 -13.35
N SER A 98 17.56 -1.85 -12.04
CA SER A 98 18.78 -1.99 -11.23
C SER A 98 19.65 -3.14 -11.71
N ARG A 99 19.04 -4.31 -12.00
CA ARG A 99 19.74 -5.47 -12.53
C ARG A 99 20.29 -5.23 -13.94
N ASN A 100 19.51 -4.62 -14.82
CA ASN A 100 19.91 -4.33 -16.19
C ASN A 100 21.08 -3.33 -16.23
N LEU A 101 21.04 -2.30 -15.38
CA LEU A 101 22.15 -1.35 -15.25
C LEU A 101 23.42 -2.07 -14.78
N ALA A 102 23.34 -2.89 -13.73
CA ALA A 102 24.48 -3.67 -13.24
C ALA A 102 25.05 -4.62 -14.31
N LEU A 103 24.20 -5.36 -15.04
CA LEU A 103 24.62 -6.24 -16.15
C LEU A 103 25.35 -5.47 -17.25
N LYS A 104 24.79 -4.33 -17.68
CA LYS A 104 25.39 -3.49 -18.72
C LYS A 104 26.75 -2.96 -18.27
N LEU A 105 26.83 -2.43 -17.05
CA LEU A 105 28.09 -1.91 -16.50
C LEU A 105 29.12 -3.01 -16.33
N ALA A 106 28.74 -4.20 -15.87
CA ALA A 106 29.66 -5.33 -15.71
C ALA A 106 30.28 -5.80 -17.03
N GLY A 107 29.54 -5.69 -18.14
CA GLY A 107 30.04 -6.01 -19.49
C GLY A 107 30.76 -4.88 -20.20
N ILE A 108 30.55 -3.62 -19.78
CA ILE A 108 31.17 -2.43 -20.40
C ILE A 108 32.47 -2.06 -19.68
N LEU A 109 32.50 -2.12 -18.34
CA LEU A 109 33.65 -1.73 -17.54
C LEU A 109 34.70 -2.82 -17.52
N ASP A 110 35.97 -2.42 -17.65
CA ASP A 110 37.10 -3.32 -17.47
C ASP A 110 37.10 -3.90 -16.04
N ASN A 111 37.48 -5.16 -15.89
CA ASN A 111 37.58 -5.82 -14.59
C ASN A 111 38.64 -5.18 -13.67
N SER A 112 39.58 -4.41 -14.23
CA SER A 112 40.57 -3.65 -13.48
C SER A 112 40.05 -2.33 -12.90
N ASP A 113 38.91 -1.80 -13.39
CA ASP A 113 38.29 -0.58 -12.86
C ASP A 113 37.44 -0.87 -11.62
N GLU A 114 38.09 -1.37 -10.56
CA GLU A 114 37.40 -1.74 -9.32
C GLU A 114 36.77 -0.53 -8.62
N GLU A 115 37.32 0.68 -8.81
CA GLU A 115 36.75 1.90 -8.24
C GLU A 115 35.36 2.18 -8.78
N SER A 116 35.19 2.18 -10.11
CA SER A 116 33.88 2.42 -10.73
C SER A 116 32.90 1.29 -10.45
N ARG A 117 33.38 0.04 -10.46
CA ARG A 117 32.55 -1.14 -10.15
C ARG A 117 32.03 -1.08 -8.72
N LYS A 118 32.89 -0.81 -7.74
CA LYS A 118 32.53 -0.62 -6.33
C LYS A 118 31.54 0.53 -6.14
N PHE A 119 31.73 1.63 -6.85
CA PHE A 119 30.78 2.76 -6.83
C PHE A 119 29.38 2.33 -7.24
N PHE A 120 29.22 1.64 -8.38
CA PHE A 120 27.89 1.23 -8.86
C PHE A 120 27.29 0.11 -8.01
N ARG A 121 28.12 -0.85 -7.57
CA ARG A 121 27.75 -1.92 -6.64
C ARG A 121 27.06 -1.37 -5.40
N ARG A 122 27.58 -0.26 -4.87
CA ARG A 122 27.04 0.43 -3.69
C ARG A 122 25.90 1.39 -4.02
N THR A 123 26.00 2.18 -5.08
CA THR A 123 25.09 3.32 -5.31
C THR A 123 23.75 2.89 -5.91
N ILE A 124 23.72 1.84 -6.74
CA ILE A 124 22.48 1.33 -7.34
C ILE A 124 21.49 0.88 -6.24
N PRO A 125 21.88 0.05 -5.25
CA PRO A 125 20.99 -0.33 -4.17
C PRO A 125 20.61 0.83 -3.23
N ILE A 126 21.54 1.77 -2.99
CA ILE A 126 21.26 2.98 -2.19
C ILE A 126 20.07 3.76 -2.75
N TYR A 127 19.90 3.80 -4.08
CA TYR A 127 18.72 4.44 -4.67
C TYR A 127 17.41 3.79 -4.22
N ALA A 128 17.34 2.46 -4.21
CA ALA A 128 16.14 1.74 -3.81
C ALA A 128 15.78 2.02 -2.35
N PHE A 129 16.78 2.01 -1.46
CA PHE A 129 16.57 2.39 -0.06
C PHE A 129 16.17 3.87 0.09
N ALA A 130 16.83 4.78 -0.62
CA ALA A 130 16.47 6.19 -0.62
C ALA A 130 15.02 6.42 -1.08
N LEU A 131 14.57 5.72 -2.12
CA LEU A 131 13.20 5.79 -2.61
C LEU A 131 12.20 5.25 -1.57
N LYS A 132 12.51 4.12 -0.92
CA LYS A 132 11.69 3.59 0.18
C LYS A 132 11.49 4.63 1.28
N GLU A 133 12.58 5.20 1.80
CA GLU A 133 12.52 6.18 2.89
C GLU A 133 11.77 7.45 2.47
N HIS A 134 12.02 7.92 1.25
CA HIS A 134 11.30 9.05 0.65
C HIS A 134 9.79 8.80 0.59
N LEU A 135 9.38 7.59 0.21
CA LEU A 135 7.96 7.21 0.15
C LEU A 135 7.35 6.97 1.53
N GLN A 136 8.14 6.62 2.55
CA GLN A 136 7.66 6.37 3.93
C GLN A 136 7.65 7.61 4.84
N SER A 137 8.12 8.77 4.37
CA SER A 137 8.10 10.05 5.11
C SER A 137 8.78 10.02 6.49
N LYS A 138 9.65 9.05 6.78
CA LYS A 138 10.51 9.07 7.98
C LYS A 138 11.87 9.61 7.58
N VAL A 139 12.11 10.88 7.88
CA VAL A 139 13.48 11.41 7.88
C VAL A 139 14.18 10.79 9.09
N THR A 140 14.81 9.63 8.90
CA THR A 140 15.80 9.10 9.86
C THR A 140 16.83 8.28 9.08
N LEU A 141 17.95 8.92 8.74
CA LEU A 141 19.11 8.26 8.15
C LEU A 141 19.68 7.25 9.16
N TYR A 142 19.58 5.97 8.85
CA TYR A 142 20.43 4.91 9.41
C TYR A 142 20.82 3.91 8.32
N MET A 143 21.40 4.41 7.21
CA MET A 143 21.99 3.55 6.16
C MET A 143 23.34 4.05 5.62
N LEU A 144 24.01 4.96 6.33
CA LEU A 144 25.41 5.32 6.06
C LEU A 144 26.34 5.07 7.26
N ASP A 145 25.84 4.34 8.26
CA ASP A 145 26.57 4.01 9.50
C ASP A 145 27.17 2.60 9.52
N ASP A 146 27.11 1.88 8.40
CA ASP A 146 28.00 0.74 8.22
C ASP A 146 29.41 1.26 8.01
N LYS A 147 30.20 1.06 9.07
CA LYS A 147 31.63 1.27 9.18
C LYS A 147 32.36 0.50 8.08
N GLU A 148 32.53 1.11 6.91
CA GLU A 148 33.63 0.83 5.98
C GLU A 148 33.66 1.90 4.87
N ASP A 149 34.84 2.55 4.75
CA ASP A 149 35.24 3.64 3.85
C ASP A 149 34.65 5.06 4.08
N GLU A 150 35.46 5.90 4.75
CA GLU A 150 35.30 7.35 4.84
C GLU A 150 35.51 8.09 3.49
N GLU A 151 36.06 7.44 2.46
CA GLU A 151 36.46 8.11 1.21
C GLU A 151 35.31 8.38 0.22
N ILE A 152 34.15 7.73 0.35
CA ILE A 152 33.01 7.93 -0.55
C ILE A 152 31.71 8.03 0.26
N LYS A 153 31.62 9.03 1.14
CA LYS A 153 30.31 9.53 1.59
C LYS A 153 29.89 10.63 0.63
N PRO A 154 29.01 10.37 -0.34
CA PRO A 154 28.44 11.46 -1.10
C PRO A 154 27.75 12.41 -0.13
N GLU A 155 27.97 13.70 -0.32
CA GLU A 155 27.34 14.76 0.46
C GLU A 155 25.85 14.79 0.10
N ILE A 156 25.08 13.92 0.77
CA ILE A 156 23.63 13.80 0.61
C ILE A 156 22.99 14.68 1.68
N ASP A 157 22.25 15.68 1.24
CA ASP A 157 21.45 16.54 2.10
C ASP A 157 20.10 15.87 2.41
N PRO A 158 19.85 15.42 3.65
CA PRO A 158 18.62 14.72 4.00
C PRO A 158 17.37 15.62 3.99
N GLU A 159 17.55 16.95 3.99
CA GLU A 159 16.44 17.90 3.93
C GLU A 159 15.95 18.14 2.50
N LYS A 160 16.70 17.64 1.51
CA LYS A 160 16.37 17.72 0.09
C LYS A 160 15.86 16.39 -0.44
N HIS A 161 15.44 16.38 -1.71
CA HIS A 161 14.95 15.19 -2.39
C HIS A 161 16.06 14.15 -2.61
N VAL A 162 16.25 13.25 -1.64
CA VAL A 162 17.34 12.27 -1.58
C VAL A 162 17.42 11.37 -2.82
N PRO A 163 16.33 10.77 -3.36
CA PRO A 163 16.45 9.92 -4.56
C PRO A 163 17.07 10.66 -5.76
N ASN A 164 16.78 11.96 -5.91
CA ASN A 164 17.35 12.77 -7.00
C ASN A 164 18.84 13.04 -6.80
N GLN A 165 19.28 13.17 -5.55
CA GLN A 165 20.71 13.30 -5.24
C GLN A 165 21.44 12.01 -5.60
N VAL A 166 20.88 10.84 -5.26
CA VAL A 166 21.47 9.55 -5.63
C VAL A 166 21.47 9.34 -7.15
N ALA A 167 20.37 9.65 -7.84
CA ALA A 167 20.33 9.62 -9.30
C ALA A 167 21.41 10.53 -9.90
N LYS A 168 21.55 11.77 -9.42
CA LYS A 168 22.58 12.70 -9.87
C LYS A 168 23.99 12.12 -9.76
N LEU A 169 24.30 11.39 -8.68
CA LEU A 169 25.60 10.72 -8.52
C LEU A 169 25.81 9.63 -9.58
N LEU A 170 24.80 8.80 -9.84
CA LEU A 170 24.87 7.78 -10.89
C LEU A 170 25.08 8.42 -12.27
N PHE A 171 24.32 9.46 -12.61
CA PHE A 171 24.49 10.20 -13.86
C PHE A 171 25.87 10.85 -13.98
N ALA A 172 26.38 11.46 -12.90
CA ALA A 172 27.69 12.09 -12.89
C ALA A 172 28.80 11.07 -13.15
N LYS A 173 28.81 9.92 -12.43
CA LYS A 173 29.84 8.89 -12.62
C LYS A 173 29.83 8.34 -14.05
N VAL A 174 28.66 8.06 -14.63
CA VAL A 174 28.58 7.60 -16.03
C VAL A 174 29.10 8.66 -17.02
N ASN A 175 28.83 9.94 -16.77
CA ASN A 175 29.38 11.01 -17.60
C ASN A 175 30.90 11.19 -17.43
N ASP A 176 31.43 10.96 -16.23
CA ASP A 176 32.87 11.00 -15.98
C ASP A 176 33.60 9.86 -16.71
N LEU A 177 33.04 8.65 -16.71
CA LEU A 177 33.52 7.53 -17.52
C LEU A 177 33.56 7.87 -19.02
N TYR A 178 32.53 8.57 -19.52
CA TYR A 178 32.48 9.02 -20.91
C TYR A 178 33.56 10.06 -21.23
N LYS A 179 33.71 11.08 -20.38
CA LYS A 179 34.75 12.12 -20.55
C LYS A 179 36.16 11.53 -20.47
N ALA A 180 36.36 10.53 -19.61
CA ALA A 180 37.60 9.78 -19.50
C ALA A 180 37.83 8.80 -20.67
N ARG A 181 36.87 8.70 -21.61
CA ARG A 181 36.88 7.78 -22.76
C ARG A 181 36.94 6.30 -22.37
N GLN A 182 36.47 5.96 -21.17
CA GLN A 182 36.33 4.57 -20.71
C GLN A 182 35.07 3.92 -21.27
N ILE A 183 34.07 4.72 -21.66
CA ILE A 183 32.89 4.27 -22.40
C ILE A 183 32.68 5.09 -23.68
N THR A 184 32.05 4.49 -24.69
CA THR A 184 31.71 5.14 -25.95
C THR A 184 30.39 5.93 -25.86
N GLY A 185 30.10 6.77 -26.85
CA GLY A 185 28.83 7.49 -26.95
C GLY A 185 27.62 6.54 -27.07
N ASP A 186 27.76 5.45 -27.81
CA ASP A 186 26.69 4.45 -27.96
C ASP A 186 26.40 3.73 -26.64
N GLN A 187 27.45 3.39 -25.89
CA GLN A 187 27.33 2.81 -24.54
C GLN A 187 26.67 3.80 -23.56
N LEU A 188 27.03 5.09 -23.63
CA LEU A 188 26.40 6.14 -22.83
C LEU A 188 24.87 6.20 -23.07
N ILE A 189 24.43 6.14 -24.33
CA ILE A 189 22.99 6.15 -24.68
C ILE A 189 22.28 4.93 -24.06
N VAL A 190 22.89 3.74 -24.15
CA VAL A 190 22.33 2.49 -23.61
C VAL A 190 22.23 2.50 -22.08
N LEU A 191 23.19 3.13 -21.39
CA LEU A 191 23.18 3.31 -19.94
C LEU A 191 22.19 4.39 -19.50
N ASN A 192 22.12 5.50 -20.24
CA ASN A 192 21.23 6.62 -19.95
C ASN A 192 19.76 6.20 -19.87
N GLN A 193 19.33 5.26 -20.72
CA GLN A 193 17.96 4.71 -20.66
C GLN A 193 17.64 4.06 -19.30
N GLU A 194 18.58 3.31 -18.72
CA GLU A 194 18.37 2.72 -17.38
C GLU A 194 18.36 3.80 -16.30
N LEU A 195 19.29 4.76 -16.38
CA LEU A 195 19.38 5.87 -15.42
C LEU A 195 18.10 6.72 -15.38
N MET A 196 17.51 7.02 -16.54
CA MET A 196 16.23 7.74 -16.62
C MET A 196 15.08 6.94 -16.01
N SER A 197 15.07 5.60 -16.19
CA SER A 197 14.03 4.74 -15.61
C SER A 197 13.97 4.84 -14.08
N PHE A 198 15.10 5.03 -13.39
CA PHE A 198 15.10 5.27 -11.94
C PHE A 198 14.25 6.49 -11.55
N THR A 199 14.46 7.63 -12.23
CA THR A 199 13.72 8.87 -11.95
C THR A 199 12.26 8.80 -12.39
N ASP A 200 11.98 8.12 -13.51
CA ASP A 200 10.59 7.91 -13.98
C ASP A 200 9.78 7.08 -12.98
N ILE A 201 10.40 6.03 -12.41
CA ILE A 201 9.79 5.21 -11.35
C ILE A 201 9.54 6.05 -10.10
N CYS A 202 10.50 6.89 -9.67
CA CYS A 202 10.32 7.78 -8.52
C CYS A 202 9.12 8.71 -8.73
N GLY A 203 9.07 9.43 -9.86
CA GLY A 203 7.96 10.34 -10.17
C GLY A 203 6.61 9.63 -10.26
N ALA A 204 6.57 8.38 -10.77
CA ALA A 204 5.36 7.58 -10.77
C ALA A 204 4.92 7.16 -9.34
N CYS A 205 5.85 6.76 -8.49
CA CYS A 205 5.55 6.46 -7.07
C CYS A 205 5.08 7.71 -6.32
N GLU A 206 5.69 8.88 -6.58
CA GLU A 206 5.26 10.16 -6.00
C GLU A 206 3.86 10.54 -6.45
N ARG A 207 3.50 10.31 -7.72
CA ARG A 207 2.13 10.55 -8.21
C ARG A 207 1.12 9.71 -7.43
N ILE A 208 1.40 8.42 -7.22
CA ILE A 208 0.52 7.55 -6.42
C ILE A 208 0.42 8.06 -4.98
N LYS A 209 1.56 8.36 -4.34
CA LYS A 209 1.61 8.84 -2.95
C LYS A 209 0.89 10.18 -2.75
N ASN A 210 1.15 11.15 -3.61
CA ASN A 210 0.71 12.54 -3.44
C ASN A 210 -0.67 12.83 -4.05
N THR A 211 -1.23 11.88 -4.81
CA THR A 211 -2.56 12.01 -5.41
C THR A 211 -3.50 10.95 -4.82
N PRO A 212 -3.94 11.07 -3.56
CA PRO A 212 -4.86 10.11 -2.94
C PRO A 212 -6.24 10.14 -3.60
N ILE A 213 -7.09 9.14 -3.29
CA ILE A 213 -8.48 9.15 -3.74
C ILE A 213 -9.18 10.39 -3.14
N PRO A 214 -10.03 11.11 -3.89
CA PRO A 214 -10.69 12.31 -3.37
C PRO A 214 -11.39 12.05 -2.04
N TYR A 215 -11.05 12.86 -1.02
CA TYR A 215 -11.59 12.71 0.34
C TYR A 215 -13.12 12.68 0.38
N SER A 216 -13.79 13.45 -0.48
CA SER A 216 -15.26 13.48 -0.57
C SER A 216 -15.85 12.11 -0.90
N TYR A 217 -15.18 11.33 -1.76
CA TYR A 217 -15.60 9.98 -2.13
C TYR A 217 -15.45 9.01 -0.95
N SER A 218 -14.26 8.93 -0.35
CA SER A 218 -14.01 8.04 0.79
C SER A 218 -14.84 8.42 2.03
N SER A 219 -15.01 9.72 2.30
CA SER A 219 -15.84 10.23 3.39
C SER A 219 -17.32 9.90 3.19
N PHE A 220 -17.82 10.02 1.94
CA PHE A 220 -19.21 9.70 1.61
C PHE A 220 -19.52 8.22 1.87
N ILE A 221 -18.66 7.30 1.42
CA ILE A 221 -18.86 5.85 1.63
C ILE A 221 -18.92 5.52 3.11
N LYS A 222 -17.97 6.01 3.92
CA LYS A 222 -17.94 5.79 5.38
C LYS A 222 -19.20 6.30 6.07
N LYS A 223 -19.65 7.51 5.73
CA LYS A 223 -20.90 8.09 6.25
C LYS A 223 -22.12 7.28 5.83
N PHE A 224 -22.13 6.80 4.59
CA PHE A 224 -23.24 6.02 4.06
C PHE A 224 -23.35 4.65 4.72
N ILE A 225 -22.23 3.95 4.95
CA ILE A 225 -22.19 2.71 5.76
C ILE A 225 -22.76 2.96 7.15
N LEU A 226 -22.30 4.01 7.84
CA LEU A 226 -22.76 4.31 9.19
C LEU A 226 -24.28 4.58 9.23
N ALA A 227 -24.80 5.40 8.31
CA ALA A 227 -26.22 5.70 8.21
C ALA A 227 -27.07 4.46 7.88
N TYR A 228 -26.60 3.63 6.96
CA TYR A 228 -27.24 2.37 6.59
C TYR A 228 -27.33 1.42 7.80
N ILE A 229 -26.20 1.18 8.48
CA ILE A 229 -26.16 0.29 9.66
C ILE A 229 -27.00 0.84 10.82
N ALA A 230 -26.97 2.15 11.07
CA ALA A 230 -27.75 2.76 12.16
C ALA A 230 -29.26 2.58 11.98
N THR A 231 -29.74 2.47 10.74
CA THR A 231 -31.17 2.33 10.42
C THR A 231 -31.61 0.89 10.17
N LEU A 232 -30.69 -0.07 10.05
CA LEU A 232 -31.01 -1.48 9.85
C LEU A 232 -31.85 -2.12 10.97
N PRO A 233 -31.57 -1.89 12.27
CA PRO A 233 -32.34 -2.52 13.35
C PRO A 233 -33.84 -2.19 13.27
N LEU A 234 -34.19 -0.96 12.89
CA LEU A 234 -35.58 -0.51 12.75
C LEU A 234 -36.38 -1.32 11.72
N GLY A 235 -35.72 -1.90 10.71
CA GLY A 235 -36.39 -2.75 9.72
C GLY A 235 -36.35 -4.23 10.10
N TYR A 236 -35.25 -4.69 10.67
CA TYR A 236 -35.00 -6.12 10.90
C TYR A 236 -35.60 -6.63 12.22
N VAL A 237 -35.75 -5.78 13.23
CA VAL A 237 -36.38 -6.15 14.52
C VAL A 237 -37.82 -6.60 14.31
N PHE A 238 -38.57 -5.94 13.43
CA PHE A 238 -39.94 -6.34 13.13
C PHE A 238 -40.06 -7.81 12.69
N SER A 239 -39.11 -8.30 11.87
CA SER A 239 -39.13 -9.67 11.34
C SER A 239 -38.35 -10.68 12.20
N LEU A 240 -37.33 -10.25 12.94
CA LEU A 240 -36.37 -11.14 13.60
C LEU A 240 -36.29 -10.94 15.11
N GLY A 241 -36.98 -9.94 15.65
CA GLY A 241 -36.92 -9.52 17.04
C GLY A 241 -35.48 -9.29 17.48
N TYR A 242 -35.14 -9.82 18.66
CA TYR A 242 -33.79 -9.73 19.23
C TYR A 242 -32.68 -10.37 18.38
N TYR A 243 -33.00 -11.30 17.46
CA TYR A 243 -32.01 -11.84 16.51
C TYR A 243 -31.53 -10.82 15.48
N ALA A 244 -32.20 -9.67 15.35
CA ALA A 244 -31.70 -8.56 14.56
C ALA A 244 -30.32 -8.08 15.05
N ALA A 245 -30.04 -8.12 16.37
CA ALA A 245 -28.79 -7.63 16.92
C ALA A 245 -27.53 -8.37 16.41
N PRO A 246 -27.43 -9.71 16.48
CA PRO A 246 -26.28 -10.41 15.90
C PRO A 246 -26.21 -10.27 14.37
N ILE A 247 -27.34 -10.21 13.67
CA ILE A 247 -27.38 -10.09 12.21
C ILE A 247 -26.88 -8.72 11.73
N VAL A 248 -27.37 -7.63 12.33
CA VAL A 248 -26.93 -6.27 11.98
C VAL A 248 -25.45 -6.08 12.31
N THR A 249 -24.99 -6.64 13.43
CA THR A 249 -23.56 -6.63 13.81
C THR A 249 -22.69 -7.34 12.78
N PHE A 250 -23.15 -8.50 12.28
CA PHE A 250 -22.46 -9.22 11.21
C PHE A 250 -22.43 -8.44 9.89
N ILE A 251 -23.55 -7.83 9.49
CA ILE A 251 -23.61 -6.99 8.28
C ILE A 251 -22.64 -5.81 8.41
N PHE A 252 -22.59 -5.14 9.58
CA PHE A 252 -21.60 -4.10 9.84
C PHE A 252 -20.19 -4.61 9.66
N TYR A 253 -19.85 -5.75 10.28
CA TYR A 253 -18.53 -6.34 10.17
C TYR A 253 -18.12 -6.55 8.71
N VAL A 254 -19.01 -7.10 7.88
CA VAL A 254 -18.72 -7.32 6.45
C VAL A 254 -18.48 -6.00 5.70
N LEU A 255 -19.41 -5.03 5.82
CA LEU A 255 -19.31 -3.77 5.08
C LEU A 255 -18.13 -2.90 5.54
N ALA A 256 -17.92 -2.81 6.86
CA ALA A 256 -16.83 -2.04 7.43
C ALA A 256 -15.46 -2.71 7.18
N SER A 257 -15.39 -4.05 7.16
CA SER A 257 -14.15 -4.75 6.80
C SER A 257 -13.74 -4.49 5.36
N LEU A 258 -14.69 -4.48 4.42
CA LEU A 258 -14.39 -4.16 3.02
C LEU A 258 -13.83 -2.75 2.86
N GLU A 259 -14.45 -1.76 3.52
CA GLU A 259 -13.94 -0.37 3.49
C GLU A 259 -12.56 -0.27 4.16
N LEU A 260 -12.34 -0.97 5.27
CA LEU A 260 -11.05 -0.95 5.97
C LEU A 260 -9.94 -1.60 5.14
N ILE A 261 -10.22 -2.72 4.47
CA ILE A 261 -9.26 -3.36 3.54
C ILE A 261 -8.94 -2.43 2.37
N ALA A 262 -9.94 -1.77 1.81
CA ALA A 262 -9.73 -0.79 0.74
C ALA A 262 -8.88 0.40 1.20
N GLU A 263 -9.08 0.86 2.44
CA GLU A 263 -8.25 1.90 3.05
C GLU A 263 -6.80 1.46 3.25
N GLU A 264 -6.55 0.25 3.76
CA GLU A 264 -5.20 -0.28 3.96
C GLU A 264 -4.42 -0.39 2.63
N ILE A 265 -5.04 -0.95 1.57
CA ILE A 265 -4.31 -1.16 0.31
C ILE A 265 -4.21 0.12 -0.55
N GLU A 266 -4.98 1.17 -0.25
CA GLU A 266 -4.93 2.45 -0.98
C GLU A 266 -3.57 3.17 -0.83
N GLU A 267 -2.87 2.94 0.29
CA GLU A 267 -1.57 3.54 0.63
C GLU A 267 -0.42 2.51 0.55
N PRO A 268 -0.04 2.02 -0.64
CA PRO A 268 0.84 0.85 -0.78
C PRO A 268 2.28 1.01 -0.27
N PHE A 269 2.69 2.24 0.05
CA PHE A 269 4.05 2.57 0.46
C PHE A 269 4.19 2.78 1.97
N GLY A 270 3.17 2.47 2.77
CA GLY A 270 3.21 2.60 4.21
C GLY A 270 4.08 1.55 4.92
N THR A 271 3.73 1.25 6.17
CA THR A 271 4.40 0.27 7.03
C THR A 271 3.47 -0.84 7.53
N ASP A 272 2.24 -0.90 7.02
CA ASP A 272 1.25 -1.90 7.40
C ASP A 272 1.62 -3.29 6.85
N GLU A 273 1.02 -4.34 7.39
CA GLU A 273 1.35 -5.72 7.00
C GLU A 273 1.08 -6.01 5.52
N ASN A 274 0.09 -5.31 4.96
CA ASN A 274 -0.41 -5.42 3.59
C ASN A 274 0.30 -4.49 2.59
N ASP A 275 1.17 -3.60 3.07
CA ASP A 275 1.97 -2.72 2.23
C ASP A 275 3.06 -3.47 1.46
N LEU A 276 3.58 -2.79 0.45
CA LEU A 276 4.65 -3.32 -0.38
C LEU A 276 5.90 -3.57 0.48
N PRO A 277 6.54 -4.75 0.36
CA PRO A 277 7.74 -5.07 1.13
C PRO A 277 8.98 -4.39 0.51
N MET A 278 8.98 -3.06 0.44
CA MET A 278 10.01 -2.24 -0.20
C MET A 278 11.41 -2.50 0.37
N GLY A 279 11.51 -2.76 1.67
CA GLY A 279 12.78 -3.13 2.32
C GLY A 279 13.37 -4.41 1.73
N LYS A 280 12.57 -5.49 1.72
CA LYS A 280 12.97 -6.78 1.11
C LYS A 280 13.28 -6.65 -0.39
N LEU A 281 12.54 -5.80 -1.11
CA LEU A 281 12.82 -5.54 -2.52
C LEU A 281 14.17 -4.82 -2.69
N SER A 282 14.50 -3.87 -1.82
CA SER A 282 15.78 -3.16 -1.81
C SER A 282 16.94 -4.09 -1.45
N GLU A 283 16.79 -4.94 -0.43
CA GLU A 283 17.75 -5.99 -0.08
C GLU A 283 18.01 -6.96 -1.24
N ASN A 284 16.95 -7.37 -1.95
CA ASN A 284 17.10 -8.21 -3.13
C ASN A 284 17.82 -7.48 -4.28
N ILE A 285 17.58 -6.18 -4.47
CA ILE A 285 18.33 -5.37 -5.44
C ILE A 285 19.80 -5.37 -5.06
N GLN A 286 20.12 -5.10 -3.79
CA GLN A 286 21.49 -5.12 -3.29
C GLN A 286 22.19 -6.43 -3.62
N LYS A 287 21.61 -7.56 -3.19
CA LYS A 287 22.16 -8.89 -3.45
C LYS A 287 22.40 -9.15 -4.95
N HIS A 288 21.41 -8.87 -5.79
CA HIS A 288 21.55 -9.13 -7.24
C HIS A 288 22.61 -8.22 -7.89
N VAL A 289 22.76 -6.98 -7.44
CA VAL A 289 23.76 -6.06 -7.98
C VAL A 289 25.16 -6.49 -7.55
N GLU A 290 25.34 -6.86 -6.28
CA GLU A 290 26.60 -7.37 -5.73
C GLU A 290 27.10 -8.65 -6.43
N GLU A 291 26.18 -9.53 -6.85
CA GLU A 291 26.53 -10.73 -7.62
C GLU A 291 27.02 -10.43 -9.05
N LEU A 292 26.70 -9.25 -9.60
CA LEU A 292 26.88 -8.94 -11.02
C LEU A 292 28.07 -8.04 -11.33
N ILE A 293 28.24 -6.96 -10.56
CA ILE A 293 29.26 -5.94 -10.83
C ILE A 293 30.22 -5.82 -9.69
#